data_AF-A0A7K1UH64-F1
#
_entry.id   AF-A0A7K1UH64-F1
#
_cell.length_a   1.000
_cell.length_b   1.000
_cell.length_c   1.000
_cell.angle_alpha   90.00
_cell.angle_beta   90.00
_cell.angle_gamma   90.00
#
_symmetry.space_group_name_H-M   'P 1'
#
loop_
_entity.id
_entity.type
_entity.pdbx_description
1 polymer ?
#
loop_
_entity_poly.entity_id
_entity_poly.type
_entity_poly.pdbx_seq_one_letter_code
_entity_poly.pdbx_strand_id
1 'polypeptide(L)'
;MGENISGVEPYGHVKSLHVGRGRGATIHDPTREVCWLLAFSETHATGERRDAYQHFMRLHERDELLPTASDYALLKVLTSASLLDALHRVCAELHEQARRHPGHEVQRTLTLNNDSQATAAVAVDMVIVGDGALEQGWLAITVSPGAPLQPDHLLDIVAALIPPEVDVNDVQFAQQVNGRPVAFPELAVTWHGSTP
;
A
#
# COMPACT_ATOMS: atom_id res chain seq x y z
N MET A 1 17.59 -17.39 -5.41
CA MET A 1 18.74 -16.69 -4.77
C MET A 1 19.57 -16.07 -5.88
N GLY A 2 19.85 -14.77 -5.82
CA GLY A 2 20.70 -14.07 -6.81
C GLY A 2 22.19 -14.24 -6.50
N GLU A 3 23.01 -14.29 -7.54
CA GLU A 3 24.47 -14.39 -7.45
C GLU A 3 25.09 -13.02 -7.10
N ASN A 4 26.23 -13.02 -6.43
CA ASN A 4 26.96 -11.78 -6.14
C ASN A 4 27.51 -11.18 -7.43
N ILE A 5 27.45 -9.85 -7.58
CA ILE A 5 28.08 -9.18 -8.71
C ILE A 5 29.58 -9.07 -8.45
N SER A 6 30.36 -9.97 -9.04
CA SER A 6 31.83 -9.92 -9.02
C SER A 6 32.34 -8.68 -9.76
N GLY A 7 32.96 -7.75 -9.03
CA GLY A 7 33.53 -6.50 -9.57
C GLY A 7 33.27 -5.24 -8.73
N VAL A 8 32.31 -5.29 -7.79
CA VAL A 8 31.87 -4.15 -6.97
C VAL A 8 32.38 -4.25 -5.51
N GLU A 9 33.59 -4.79 -5.31
CA GLU A 9 34.19 -4.83 -3.97
C GLU A 9 34.69 -3.42 -3.59
N PRO A 10 34.11 -2.82 -2.53
CA PRO A 10 34.07 -3.40 -1.18
C PRO A 10 32.68 -3.80 -0.64
N TYR A 11 31.62 -3.85 -1.47
CA TYR A 11 30.25 -3.85 -0.92
C TYR A 11 29.57 -5.20 -0.70
N GLY A 12 30.08 -6.37 -1.13
CA GLY A 12 29.68 -7.74 -0.69
C GLY A 12 28.19 -8.14 -0.62
N HIS A 13 27.25 -7.23 -0.85
CA HIS A 13 25.85 -7.26 -0.47
C HIS A 13 24.94 -6.90 -1.66
N VAL A 14 25.53 -6.48 -2.79
CA VAL A 14 24.80 -6.26 -4.05
C VAL A 14 24.62 -7.59 -4.77
N LYS A 15 23.36 -8.02 -4.89
CA LYS A 15 22.94 -9.26 -5.53
C LYS A 15 22.41 -8.98 -6.93
N SER A 16 22.69 -9.88 -7.86
CA SER A 16 22.14 -9.82 -9.20
C SER A 16 20.70 -10.35 -9.23
N LEU A 17 19.83 -9.64 -9.96
CA LEU A 17 18.46 -10.03 -10.27
C LEU A 17 18.38 -10.36 -11.76
N HIS A 18 17.81 -11.51 -12.12
CA HIS A 18 17.68 -11.96 -13.50
C HIS A 18 16.20 -12.04 -13.89
N VAL A 19 15.79 -11.34 -14.95
CA VAL A 19 14.43 -11.41 -15.51
C VAL A 19 14.53 -11.55 -17.02
N GLY A 20 14.40 -12.78 -17.52
CA GLY A 20 14.64 -13.11 -18.94
C GLY A 20 16.04 -12.69 -19.38
N ARG A 21 16.10 -11.78 -20.37
CA ARG A 21 17.36 -11.17 -20.86
C ARG A 21 17.86 -10.02 -20.00
N GLY A 22 17.01 -9.48 -19.14
CA GLY A 22 17.35 -8.38 -18.26
C GLY A 22 18.23 -8.80 -17.10
N ARG A 23 19.06 -7.86 -16.64
CA ARG A 23 19.87 -7.96 -15.44
C ARG A 23 19.62 -6.74 -14.57
N GLY A 24 19.51 -6.98 -13.27
CA GLY A 24 19.43 -5.94 -12.26
C GLY A 24 20.49 -6.13 -11.18
N ALA A 25 20.78 -5.05 -10.48
CA ALA A 25 21.57 -5.03 -9.25
C ALA A 25 20.64 -4.64 -8.10
N THR A 26 20.70 -5.39 -7.01
CA THR A 26 19.83 -5.16 -5.83
C THR A 26 20.65 -5.18 -4.55
N ILE A 27 20.23 -4.42 -3.54
CA ILE A 27 20.78 -4.52 -2.19
C ILE A 27 19.64 -4.55 -1.18
N HIS A 28 19.80 -5.36 -0.14
CA HIS A 28 18.88 -5.39 0.98
C HIS A 28 19.49 -4.63 2.16
N ASP A 29 18.80 -3.60 2.64
CA ASP A 29 19.13 -2.89 3.88
C ASP A 29 18.25 -3.46 5.01
N PRO A 30 18.80 -4.33 5.87
CA PRO A 30 18.01 -4.99 6.92
C PRO A 30 17.60 -4.02 8.03
N THR A 31 18.27 -2.87 8.18
CA THR A 31 17.95 -1.90 9.24
C THR A 31 16.65 -1.16 8.92
N ARG A 32 16.36 -0.99 7.64
CA ARG A 32 15.19 -0.27 7.12
C ARG A 32 14.20 -1.19 6.41
N GLU A 33 14.45 -2.50 6.46
CA GLU A 33 13.63 -3.55 5.83
C GLU A 33 13.30 -3.26 4.35
N VAL A 34 14.24 -2.69 3.60
CA VAL A 34 14.04 -2.27 2.21
C VAL A 34 14.97 -3.03 1.27
N CYS A 35 14.41 -3.48 0.15
CA CYS A 35 15.16 -4.04 -0.96
C CYS A 35 15.20 -3.02 -2.10
N TRP A 36 16.38 -2.49 -2.40
CA TRP A 36 16.58 -1.53 -3.48
C TRP A 36 16.88 -2.24 -4.79
N LEU A 37 16.24 -1.80 -5.87
CA LEU A 37 16.72 -2.04 -7.23
C LEU A 37 17.67 -0.89 -7.61
N LEU A 38 18.97 -1.17 -7.59
CA LEU A 38 20.03 -0.18 -7.79
C LEU A 38 20.21 0.21 -9.26
N ALA A 39 20.08 -0.77 -10.15
CA ALA A 39 20.21 -0.57 -11.58
C ALA A 39 19.54 -1.72 -12.32
N PHE A 40 19.11 -1.46 -13.56
CA PHE A 40 18.55 -2.45 -14.46
C PHE A 40 19.01 -2.18 -15.90
N SER A 41 19.27 -3.26 -16.63
CA SER A 41 19.52 -3.23 -18.07
C SER A 41 18.74 -4.37 -18.73
N GLU A 42 18.07 -4.08 -19.83
CA GLU A 42 17.33 -5.05 -20.64
C GLU A 42 18.23 -6.03 -21.40
N THR A 43 19.53 -5.73 -21.49
CA THR A 43 20.47 -6.44 -22.35
C THR A 43 21.59 -7.08 -21.53
N HIS A 44 21.72 -8.40 -21.66
CA HIS A 44 22.93 -9.14 -21.27
C HIS A 44 23.66 -9.55 -22.54
N ALA A 45 24.71 -8.80 -22.90
CA ALA A 45 25.55 -9.04 -24.06
C ALA A 45 27.00 -9.12 -23.57
N THR A 46 27.40 -10.32 -23.14
CA THR A 46 28.68 -10.57 -22.48
C THR A 46 29.84 -10.02 -23.31
N GLY A 47 30.61 -9.09 -22.72
CA GLY A 47 31.79 -8.49 -23.36
C GLY A 47 31.52 -7.26 -24.23
N GLU A 48 30.27 -6.82 -24.38
CA GLU A 48 29.93 -5.61 -25.13
C GLU A 48 29.75 -4.39 -24.22
N ARG A 49 29.86 -3.18 -24.80
CA ARG A 49 29.57 -1.91 -24.08
C ARG A 49 28.14 -1.82 -23.53
N ARG A 50 27.23 -2.62 -24.11
CA ARG A 50 25.82 -2.75 -23.70
C ARG A 50 25.61 -3.80 -22.61
N ASP A 51 26.68 -4.42 -22.13
CA ASP A 51 26.61 -5.38 -21.04
C ASP A 51 26.14 -4.68 -19.76
N ALA A 52 25.17 -5.31 -19.09
CA ALA A 52 24.59 -4.80 -17.86
C ALA A 52 25.64 -4.58 -16.77
N TYR A 53 26.64 -5.46 -16.64
CA TYR A 53 27.67 -5.34 -15.62
C TYR A 53 28.62 -4.18 -15.92
N GLN A 54 28.93 -3.90 -17.19
CA GLN A 54 29.68 -2.68 -17.54
C GLN A 54 28.88 -1.40 -17.26
N HIS A 55 27.56 -1.43 -17.38
CA HIS A 55 26.72 -0.32 -16.95
C HIS A 55 26.77 -0.14 -15.42
N PHE A 56 26.64 -1.22 -14.65
CA PHE A 56 26.68 -1.17 -13.19
C PHE A 56 28.05 -0.73 -12.67
N MET A 57 29.14 -1.20 -13.28
CA MET A 57 30.50 -0.76 -12.95
C MET A 57 30.68 0.74 -13.17
N ARG A 58 30.17 1.29 -14.28
CA ARG A 58 30.23 2.75 -14.52
C ARG A 58 29.44 3.56 -13.50
N LEU A 59 28.31 3.05 -13.01
CA LEU A 59 27.57 3.69 -11.92
C LEU A 59 28.37 3.60 -10.62
N HIS A 60 29.01 2.47 -10.35
CA HIS A 60 29.85 2.30 -9.16
C HIS A 60 31.06 3.22 -9.17
N GLU A 61 31.80 3.30 -10.28
CA GLU A 61 32.96 4.18 -10.46
C GLU A 61 32.62 5.68 -10.32
N ARG A 62 31.33 6.03 -10.44
CA ARG A 62 30.81 7.39 -10.27
C ARG A 62 30.17 7.64 -8.91
N ASP A 63 30.21 6.67 -8.00
CA ASP A 63 29.48 6.70 -6.72
C ASP A 63 27.96 6.90 -6.87
N GLU A 64 27.40 6.49 -8.01
CA GLU A 64 25.98 6.63 -8.38
C GLU A 64 25.18 5.33 -8.24
N LEU A 65 25.84 4.21 -7.88
CA LEU A 65 25.18 2.91 -7.80
C LEU A 65 24.40 2.70 -6.49
N LEU A 66 24.85 3.29 -5.38
CA LEU A 66 24.25 3.05 -4.06
C LEU A 66 23.18 4.10 -3.73
N PRO A 67 22.15 3.75 -2.95
CA PRO A 67 21.14 4.71 -2.52
C PRO A 67 21.78 5.83 -1.68
N THR A 68 21.35 7.07 -1.94
CA THR A 68 21.80 8.27 -1.25
C THR A 68 20.94 8.57 -0.03
N ALA A 69 21.38 9.50 0.81
CA ALA A 69 20.57 10.01 1.93
C ALA A 69 19.22 10.58 1.46
N SER A 70 19.17 11.19 0.27
CA SER A 70 17.94 11.70 -0.34
C SER A 70 16.98 10.57 -0.73
N ASP A 71 17.49 9.44 -1.24
CA ASP A 71 16.66 8.27 -1.57
C ASP A 71 16.01 7.68 -0.30
N TYR A 72 16.76 7.62 0.79
CA TYR A 72 16.22 7.23 2.09
C TYR A 72 15.23 8.24 2.67
N ALA A 73 15.35 9.53 2.33
CA ALA A 73 14.36 10.53 2.71
C ALA A 73 13.04 10.32 1.96
N LEU A 74 13.08 9.86 0.70
CA LEU A 74 11.88 9.51 -0.06
C LEU A 74 11.12 8.31 0.54
N LEU A 75 11.80 7.36 1.19
CA LEU A 75 11.12 6.29 1.95
C LEU A 75 10.30 6.83 3.14
N LYS A 76 10.65 8.02 3.66
CA LYS A 76 9.91 8.67 4.74
C LYS A 76 8.76 9.54 4.23
N VAL A 77 8.72 9.83 2.94
CA VAL A 77 7.60 10.52 2.32
C VAL A 77 6.45 9.52 2.25
N LEU A 78 5.36 9.84 2.94
CA LEU A 78 4.13 9.07 2.83
C LEU A 78 3.72 9.07 1.36
N THR A 79 3.82 7.91 0.71
CA THR A 79 3.28 7.73 -0.63
C THR A 79 1.82 7.31 -0.53
N SER A 80 1.02 7.62 -1.54
CA SER A 80 -0.37 7.17 -1.61
C SER A 80 -0.47 5.65 -1.47
N ALA A 81 0.49 4.90 -2.04
CA ALA A 81 0.59 3.45 -1.90
C ALA A 81 0.78 3.01 -0.43
N SER A 82 1.71 3.64 0.30
CA SER A 82 1.93 3.30 1.71
C SER A 82 0.72 3.61 2.61
N LEU A 83 -0.04 4.65 2.27
CA LEU A 83 -1.30 4.99 2.93
C LEU A 83 -2.39 3.97 2.60
N LEU A 84 -2.54 3.57 1.34
CA LEU A 84 -3.46 2.51 0.92
C LEU A 84 -3.16 1.18 1.62
N ASP A 85 -1.88 0.79 1.71
CA ASP A 85 -1.46 -0.44 2.41
C ASP A 85 -1.74 -0.39 3.93
N ALA A 86 -1.61 0.78 4.55
CA ALA A 86 -1.96 0.98 5.95
C ALA A 86 -3.48 0.89 6.16
N LEU A 87 -4.26 1.52 5.28
CA LEU A 87 -5.72 1.48 5.29
C LEU A 87 -6.24 0.05 5.09
N HIS A 88 -5.72 -0.69 4.11
CA HIS A 88 -6.06 -2.09 3.85
C HIS A 88 -5.96 -2.97 5.10
N ARG A 89 -4.79 -2.93 5.76
CA ARG A 89 -4.53 -3.76 6.95
C ARG A 89 -5.48 -3.43 8.09
N VAL A 90 -5.72 -2.14 8.31
CA VAL A 90 -6.56 -1.67 9.41
C VAL A 90 -8.03 -2.00 9.17
N CYS A 91 -8.51 -1.91 7.93
CA CYS A 91 -9.90 -2.19 7.62
C CYS A 91 -10.21 -3.68 7.71
N ALA A 92 -9.28 -4.56 7.33
CA ALA A 92 -9.44 -6.00 7.57
C ALA A 92 -9.69 -6.31 9.06
N GLU A 93 -8.90 -5.69 9.95
CA GLU A 93 -9.09 -5.85 11.40
C GLU A 93 -10.42 -5.23 11.89
N LEU A 94 -10.82 -4.08 11.35
CA LEU A 94 -12.06 -3.40 11.74
C LEU A 94 -13.30 -4.19 11.26
N HIS A 95 -13.27 -4.79 10.06
CA HIS A 95 -14.30 -5.70 9.58
C HIS A 95 -14.45 -6.91 10.51
N GLU A 96 -13.35 -7.56 10.90
CA GLU A 96 -13.42 -8.67 11.84
C GLU A 96 -14.00 -8.25 13.20
N GLN A 97 -13.64 -7.05 13.69
CA GLN A 97 -14.14 -6.54 14.96
C GLN A 97 -15.63 -6.21 14.90
N ALA A 98 -16.08 -5.61 13.81
CA ALA A 98 -17.49 -5.31 13.55
C ALA A 98 -18.33 -6.59 13.42
N ARG A 99 -17.81 -7.62 12.75
CA ARG A 99 -18.42 -8.97 12.68
C ARG A 99 -18.63 -9.60 14.05
N ARG A 100 -17.73 -9.34 14.99
CA ARG A 100 -17.85 -9.83 16.38
C ARG A 100 -18.84 -9.02 17.21
N HIS A 101 -19.15 -7.77 16.83
CA HIS A 101 -20.04 -6.88 17.56
C HIS A 101 -21.02 -6.15 16.62
N PRO A 102 -21.98 -6.87 16.00
CA PRO A 102 -23.00 -6.26 15.15
C PRO A 102 -23.77 -5.14 15.88
N GLY A 103 -24.25 -4.11 15.15
CA GLY A 103 -24.95 -2.97 15.73
C GLY A 103 -24.05 -1.86 16.31
N HIS A 104 -22.73 -2.04 16.31
CA HIS A 104 -21.79 -1.13 16.97
C HIS A 104 -20.78 -0.54 15.99
N GLU A 105 -20.58 0.78 16.07
CA GLU A 105 -19.51 1.47 15.35
C GLU A 105 -18.16 1.13 15.99
N VAL A 106 -17.26 0.56 15.19
CA VAL A 106 -15.85 0.39 15.55
C VAL A 106 -15.07 1.51 14.87
N GLN A 107 -14.11 2.12 15.55
CA GLN A 107 -13.33 3.22 14.98
C GLN A 107 -11.84 3.02 15.30
N ARG A 108 -10.98 3.43 14.36
CA ARG A 108 -9.55 3.58 14.62
C ARG A 108 -9.05 4.92 14.08
N THR A 109 -7.94 5.40 14.61
CA THR A 109 -7.23 6.56 14.06
C THR A 109 -5.86 6.09 13.61
N LEU A 110 -5.45 6.44 12.38
CA LEU A 110 -4.14 6.11 11.86
C LEU A 110 -3.24 7.35 11.93
N THR A 111 -2.15 7.23 12.67
CA THR A 111 -1.09 8.23 12.61
C THR A 111 -0.05 7.73 11.63
N LEU A 112 0.16 8.51 10.56
CA LEU A 112 1.18 8.23 9.57
C LEU A 112 2.40 9.11 9.89
N ASN A 113 3.58 8.62 9.52
CA ASN A 113 4.86 9.15 10.02
C ASN A 113 4.99 10.69 9.92
N ASN A 114 5.64 11.27 10.95
CA ASN A 114 6.06 12.68 11.05
C ASN A 114 4.94 13.71 10.81
N ASP A 115 4.02 13.82 11.77
CA ASP A 115 3.00 14.89 11.90
C ASP A 115 1.83 14.88 10.91
N SER A 116 1.77 13.92 9.97
CA SER A 116 0.60 13.72 9.11
C SER A 116 -0.37 12.72 9.73
N GLN A 117 -1.40 13.22 10.42
CA GLN A 117 -2.47 12.37 10.96
C GLN A 117 -3.49 12.05 9.87
N ALA A 118 -3.85 10.79 9.65
CA ALA A 118 -4.95 10.40 8.77
C ALA A 118 -5.97 9.58 9.56
N THR A 119 -7.13 10.15 9.86
CA THR A 119 -8.11 9.49 10.73
C THR A 119 -9.06 8.58 9.94
N ALA A 120 -8.68 7.33 9.74
CA ALA A 120 -9.55 6.35 9.08
C ALA A 120 -10.59 5.73 10.02
N ALA A 121 -11.81 6.26 10.05
CA ALA A 121 -12.88 5.83 10.96
C ALA A 121 -13.84 4.81 10.33
N VAL A 122 -13.49 3.52 10.32
CA VAL A 122 -14.27 2.47 9.65
C VAL A 122 -15.44 1.98 10.49
N ALA A 123 -16.57 2.67 10.37
CA ALA A 123 -17.81 2.31 11.04
C ALA A 123 -18.60 1.26 10.28
N VAL A 124 -18.42 -0.02 10.63
CA VAL A 124 -19.16 -1.13 10.02
C VAL A 124 -20.27 -1.56 10.97
N ASP A 125 -21.51 -1.18 10.64
CA ASP A 125 -22.69 -1.75 11.28
C ASP A 125 -23.15 -2.96 10.46
N MET A 126 -23.47 -4.06 11.13
CA MET A 126 -23.93 -5.32 10.53
C MET A 126 -25.34 -5.61 11.02
N VAL A 127 -26.29 -5.65 10.09
CA VAL A 127 -27.66 -6.10 10.39
C VAL A 127 -27.91 -7.41 9.65
N ILE A 128 -28.06 -8.51 10.39
CA ILE A 128 -28.53 -9.78 9.85
C ILE A 128 -30.03 -9.63 9.56
N VAL A 129 -30.41 -9.45 8.30
CA VAL A 129 -31.83 -9.34 7.90
C VAL A 129 -32.38 -10.71 7.52
N GLY A 130 -33.38 -11.21 8.25
CA GLY A 130 -34.05 -12.48 7.95
C GLY A 130 -33.19 -13.72 8.24
N ASP A 131 -33.47 -14.83 7.55
CA ASP A 131 -32.99 -16.22 7.76
C ASP A 131 -31.45 -16.46 7.80
N GLY A 132 -30.65 -15.43 8.05
CA GLY A 132 -29.24 -15.53 8.40
C GLY A 132 -28.26 -15.03 7.33
N ALA A 133 -28.71 -14.41 6.24
CA ALA A 133 -27.92 -14.30 5.02
C ALA A 133 -27.74 -12.89 4.41
N LEU A 134 -28.23 -11.82 5.05
CA LEU A 134 -28.05 -10.46 4.52
C LEU A 134 -27.10 -9.66 5.41
N GLU A 135 -25.96 -9.28 4.85
CA GLU A 135 -24.94 -8.44 5.47
C GLU A 135 -25.10 -7.03 4.91
N GLN A 136 -25.69 -6.12 5.67
CA GLN A 136 -25.56 -4.69 5.37
C GLN A 136 -24.33 -4.15 6.09
N GLY A 137 -23.51 -3.35 5.41
CA GLY A 137 -22.32 -2.72 5.97
C GLY A 137 -22.27 -1.22 5.72
N TRP A 138 -21.49 -0.51 6.52
CA TRP A 138 -21.11 0.87 6.28
C TRP A 138 -19.59 1.00 6.41
N LEU A 139 -19.04 2.01 5.76
CA LEU A 139 -17.66 2.41 5.89
C LEU A 139 -17.63 3.93 5.89
N ALA A 140 -16.87 4.53 6.79
CA ALA A 140 -16.59 5.94 6.82
C ALA A 140 -15.08 6.21 6.85
N ILE A 141 -14.63 7.33 6.29
CA ILE A 141 -13.22 7.70 6.29
C ILE A 141 -13.09 9.21 6.34
N THR A 142 -12.19 9.69 7.20
CA THR A 142 -11.86 11.10 7.33
C THR A 142 -10.37 11.31 7.09
N VAL A 143 -10.03 11.86 5.95
CA VAL A 143 -8.64 12.18 5.62
C VAL A 143 -8.34 13.62 6.04
N SER A 144 -7.28 13.84 6.81
CA SER A 144 -6.86 15.18 7.19
C SER A 144 -6.36 15.98 5.98
N PRO A 145 -6.55 17.32 5.98
CA PRO A 145 -5.94 18.20 4.98
C PRO A 145 -4.42 18.00 4.93
N GLY A 146 -3.87 17.72 3.75
CA GLY A 146 -2.42 17.50 3.56
C GLY A 146 -1.99 16.05 3.44
N ALA A 147 -2.90 15.07 3.59
CA ALA A 147 -2.59 13.70 3.21
C ALA A 147 -2.24 13.61 1.70
N PRO A 148 -1.31 12.74 1.30
CA PRO A 148 -0.85 12.58 -0.08
C PRO A 148 -1.88 11.79 -0.91
N LEU A 149 -3.13 12.23 -0.92
CA LEU A 149 -4.21 11.63 -1.69
C LEU A 149 -4.61 12.55 -2.84
N GLN A 150 -4.56 12.00 -4.04
CA GLN A 150 -5.17 12.60 -5.21
C GLN A 150 -6.64 12.17 -5.26
N PRO A 151 -7.52 12.94 -5.93
CA PRO A 151 -8.94 12.57 -6.07
C PRO A 151 -9.17 11.15 -6.58
N ASP A 152 -8.34 10.70 -7.53
CA ASP A 152 -8.45 9.36 -8.12
C ASP A 152 -8.17 8.24 -7.10
N HIS A 153 -7.37 8.52 -6.06
CA HIS A 153 -7.10 7.55 -4.99
C HIS A 153 -8.30 7.34 -4.06
N LEU A 154 -9.32 8.20 -4.08
CA LEU A 154 -10.52 7.98 -3.26
C LEU A 154 -11.26 6.71 -3.67
N LEU A 155 -11.26 6.37 -4.96
CA LEU A 155 -11.85 5.13 -5.45
C LEU A 155 -11.01 3.91 -5.06
N ASP A 156 -9.69 4.01 -5.14
CA ASP A 156 -8.78 2.96 -4.66
C ASP A 156 -8.93 2.74 -3.16
N ILE A 157 -9.13 3.82 -2.39
CA ILE A 157 -9.46 3.75 -0.98
C ILE A 157 -10.79 3.05 -0.79
N VAL A 158 -11.87 3.48 -1.45
CA VAL A 158 -13.17 2.82 -1.27
C VAL A 158 -13.07 1.33 -1.61
N ALA A 159 -12.48 0.98 -2.76
CA ALA A 159 -12.26 -0.40 -3.18
C ALA A 159 -11.40 -1.22 -2.20
N ALA A 160 -10.38 -0.59 -1.62
CA ALA A 160 -9.50 -1.21 -0.62
C ALA A 160 -10.21 -1.56 0.69
N LEU A 161 -11.30 -0.86 0.99
CA LEU A 161 -11.93 -0.93 2.32
C LEU A 161 -13.31 -1.57 2.28
N ILE A 162 -13.78 -1.98 1.12
CA ILE A 162 -14.94 -2.85 0.98
C ILE A 162 -14.48 -4.31 1.17
N PRO A 163 -15.23 -5.16 1.90
CA PRO A 163 -14.90 -6.58 2.02
C PRO A 163 -14.79 -7.25 0.63
N PRO A 164 -13.80 -8.14 0.40
CA PRO A 164 -13.57 -8.75 -0.91
C PRO A 164 -14.75 -9.59 -1.45
N GLU A 165 -15.66 -10.00 -0.58
CA GLU A 165 -16.89 -10.72 -0.90
C GLU A 165 -18.05 -9.84 -1.40
N VAL A 166 -17.92 -8.51 -1.29
CA VAL A 166 -18.94 -7.55 -1.73
C VAL A 166 -18.69 -7.17 -3.19
N ASP A 167 -19.74 -7.28 -4.02
CA ASP A 167 -19.67 -6.79 -5.40
C ASP A 167 -19.61 -5.26 -5.39
N VAL A 168 -18.67 -4.68 -6.16
CA VAL A 168 -18.52 -3.23 -6.30
C VAL A 168 -19.81 -2.56 -6.81
N ASN A 169 -20.65 -3.28 -7.54
CA ASN A 169 -21.94 -2.78 -8.03
C ASN A 169 -23.00 -2.64 -6.91
N ASP A 170 -22.81 -3.33 -5.77
CA ASP A 170 -23.69 -3.25 -4.61
C ASP A 170 -23.31 -2.11 -3.66
N VAL A 171 -22.21 -1.41 -3.95
CA VAL A 171 -21.69 -0.31 -3.15
C VAL A 171 -22.38 1.00 -3.54
N GLN A 172 -22.88 1.71 -2.53
CA GLN A 172 -23.56 2.99 -2.69
C GLN A 172 -22.99 4.02 -1.72
N PHE A 173 -23.04 5.31 -2.06
CA PHE A 173 -22.71 6.36 -1.10
C PHE A 173 -23.78 6.43 -0.01
N ALA A 174 -23.34 6.38 1.24
CA ALA A 174 -24.23 6.46 2.39
C ALA A 174 -24.48 7.92 2.77
N GLN A 175 -25.71 8.26 3.14
CA GLN A 175 -26.03 9.56 3.77
C GLN A 175 -25.98 9.50 5.30
N GLN A 176 -25.99 8.28 5.84
CA GLN A 176 -25.94 7.99 7.26
C GLN A 176 -25.08 6.75 7.49
N VAL A 177 -24.44 6.70 8.64
CA VAL A 177 -23.62 5.58 9.13
C VAL A 177 -24.18 5.22 10.49
N ASN A 178 -24.68 4.00 10.68
CA ASN A 178 -25.26 3.55 11.96
C ASN A 178 -26.25 4.58 12.60
N GLY A 179 -27.17 5.11 11.80
CA GLY A 179 -28.18 6.08 12.25
C GLY A 179 -27.69 7.51 12.51
N ARG A 180 -26.38 7.79 12.44
CA ARG A 180 -25.84 9.17 12.45
C ARG A 180 -25.67 9.71 11.02
N PRO A 181 -25.94 11.00 10.76
CA PRO A 181 -25.60 11.63 9.50
C PRO A 181 -24.09 11.60 9.23
N VAL A 182 -23.72 11.47 7.96
CA VAL A 182 -22.32 11.60 7.51
C VAL A 182 -21.87 13.05 7.71
N ALA A 183 -20.74 13.26 8.39
CA ALA A 183 -20.24 14.59 8.74
C ALA A 183 -19.12 15.03 7.80
N PHE A 184 -19.14 16.25 7.23
CA PHE A 184 -18.02 16.71 6.41
C PHE A 184 -16.70 16.80 7.22
N PRO A 185 -15.55 16.26 6.75
CA PRO A 185 -15.23 15.77 5.40
C PRO A 185 -15.22 14.22 5.26
N GLU A 186 -16.12 13.53 5.93
CA GLU A 186 -16.28 12.08 5.89
C GLU A 186 -16.80 11.61 4.53
N LEU A 187 -16.15 10.59 3.97
CA LEU A 187 -16.67 9.81 2.85
C LEU A 187 -17.30 8.54 3.41
N ALA A 188 -18.57 8.29 3.12
CA ALA A 188 -19.24 7.08 3.57
C ALA A 188 -19.86 6.27 2.43
N VAL A 189 -19.71 4.94 2.51
CA VAL A 189 -20.35 3.99 1.60
C VAL A 189 -21.09 2.91 2.38
N THR A 190 -22.06 2.28 1.73
CA THR A 190 -22.83 1.16 2.25
C THR A 190 -22.99 0.10 1.16
N TRP A 191 -23.18 -1.14 1.56
CA TRP A 191 -23.43 -2.26 0.66
C TRP A 191 -24.45 -3.22 1.27
N HIS A 192 -25.06 -4.02 0.41
CA HIS A 192 -25.94 -5.11 0.80
C HIS A 192 -25.39 -6.42 0.22
N GLY A 193 -24.74 -7.23 1.04
CA GLY A 193 -24.29 -8.56 0.65
C GLY A 193 -25.45 -9.56 0.69
N SER A 194 -25.55 -10.38 -0.35
CA SER A 194 -26.20 -11.69 -0.27
C SER A 194 -25.11 -12.70 0.04
N THR A 195 -25.09 -13.31 1.22
CA THR A 195 -24.15 -14.42 1.47
C THR A 195 -24.53 -15.61 0.57
N PRO A 196 -23.59 -16.28 -0.11
CA PRO A 196 -23.87 -17.53 -0.82
C PRO A 196 -24.32 -18.66 0.12
#